data_AF-A0A529GI19-F1
#
_entry.id   AF-A0A529GI19-F1
#
_cell.length_a   1.000
_cell.length_b   1.000
_cell.length_c   1.000
_cell.angle_alpha   90.00
_cell.angle_beta   90.00
_cell.angle_gamma   90.00
#
_symmetry.space_group_name_H-M   'P 1'
#
loop_
_entity.id
_entity.type
_entity.pdbx_description
1 polymer ?
#
loop_
_entity_poly.entity_id
_entity_poly.type
_entity_poly.pdbx_seq_one_letter_code
_entity_poly.pdbx_strand_id
1 'polypeptide(L)'
;MSWLPLSFGAPMVLWGLLALPVIWWLLRLTPPKPQTEVFPPLKILAGVLKREETPQQSPWWLTLLRLLMAALIVVALAEPVFNPREKLPAEGSALALVIDNDWASAADWGKRVATAERLIADAGSNGVPVIIAFPAEKPNAEIGPFDAATALDRL
;
A
#
# COMPACT_ATOMS: atom_id res chain seq x y z
N MET A 1 -18.07 -14.80 -5.21
CA MET A 1 -17.87 -13.76 -6.24
C MET A 1 -17.93 -12.41 -5.56
N SER A 2 -16.77 -11.79 -5.28
CA SER A 2 -16.75 -10.41 -4.78
C SER A 2 -17.08 -9.47 -5.95
N TRP A 3 -18.02 -8.54 -5.73
CA TRP A 3 -18.47 -7.55 -6.72
C TRP A 3 -17.36 -6.57 -7.14
N LEU A 4 -16.31 -6.43 -6.34
CA LEU A 4 -15.11 -5.66 -6.64
C LEU A 4 -13.90 -6.60 -6.63
N PRO A 5 -13.03 -6.57 -7.66
CA PRO A 5 -11.75 -7.29 -7.66
C PRO A 5 -10.75 -6.51 -6.79
N LEU A 6 -11.04 -6.37 -5.50
CA LEU A 6 -10.20 -5.68 -4.52
C LEU A 6 -10.05 -6.56 -3.28
N SER A 7 -8.80 -6.77 -2.87
CA SER A 7 -8.44 -7.40 -1.60
C SER A 7 -7.47 -6.50 -0.85
N PHE A 8 -7.32 -6.75 0.44
CA PHE A 8 -6.41 -6.04 1.33
C PHE A 8 -5.48 -7.06 1.97
N GLY A 9 -4.18 -6.82 1.93
CA GLY A 9 -3.19 -7.67 2.62
C GLY A 9 -3.38 -7.64 4.13
N ALA A 10 -3.71 -6.47 4.68
CA ALA A 10 -3.97 -6.26 6.10
C ALA A 10 -5.35 -5.63 6.33
N PRO A 11 -6.46 -6.40 6.17
CA PRO A 11 -7.82 -5.84 6.25
C PRO A 11 -8.14 -5.24 7.62
N MET A 12 -7.45 -5.68 8.68
CA MET A 12 -7.62 -5.15 10.03
C MET A 12 -7.22 -3.67 10.14
N VAL A 13 -6.29 -3.19 9.30
CA VAL A 13 -5.85 -1.79 9.27
C VAL A 13 -6.99 -0.85 8.88
N LEU A 14 -7.96 -1.32 8.10
CA LEU A 14 -9.14 -0.53 7.71
C LEU A 14 -9.99 -0.10 8.91
N TRP A 15 -9.94 -0.81 10.05
CA TRP A 15 -10.54 -0.35 11.29
C TRP A 15 -9.98 1.00 11.76
N GLY A 16 -8.76 1.35 11.34
CA GLY A 16 -8.18 2.68 11.54
C GLY A 16 -8.99 3.82 10.91
N LEU A 17 -9.83 3.55 9.90
CA LEU A 17 -10.77 4.55 9.37
C LEU A 17 -11.78 5.01 10.43
N LEU A 18 -12.08 4.19 11.44
CA LEU A 18 -12.90 4.60 12.59
C LEU A 18 -12.22 5.65 13.47
N ALA A 19 -10.90 5.83 13.36
CA ALA A 19 -10.19 6.92 14.05
C ALA A 19 -10.38 8.28 13.36
N LEU A 20 -10.83 8.34 12.10
CA LEU A 20 -11.10 9.60 11.39
C LEU A 20 -12.04 10.56 12.13
N PRO A 21 -13.20 10.13 12.67
CA PRO A 21 -14.06 11.01 13.47
C PRO A 21 -13.37 11.52 14.75
N VAL A 22 -12.50 10.71 15.37
CA VAL A 22 -11.70 11.14 16.52
C VAL A 22 -10.68 12.21 16.11
N ILE A 23 -9.98 12.00 14.98
CA ILE A 23 -9.04 12.97 14.40
C ILE A 23 -9.78 14.27 14.05
N TRP A 24 -10.96 14.19 13.45
CA TRP A 24 -11.79 15.35 13.14
C TRP A 24 -12.18 16.12 14.40
N TRP A 25 -12.62 15.41 15.44
CA TRP A 25 -12.99 16.01 16.72
C TRP A 25 -11.79 16.73 17.36
N LEU A 26 -10.62 16.09 17.36
CA LEU A 26 -9.38 16.63 17.92
C LEU A 26 -8.89 17.87 17.15
N LEU A 27 -9.02 17.87 15.82
CA LEU A 27 -8.67 19.02 14.97
C LEU A 27 -9.64 20.19 15.13
N ARG A 28 -10.89 19.93 15.56
CA ARG A 28 -11.92 20.95 15.79
C ARG A 28 -11.93 21.51 17.21
N LEU A 29 -11.03 21.05 18.08
CA LEU A 29 -10.80 21.65 19.40
C LEU A 29 -10.27 23.08 19.20
N THR A 30 -11.19 24.02 19.07
CA THR A 30 -10.89 25.43 19.02
C THR A 30 -10.56 25.84 20.46
N PRO A 31 -9.40 26.47 20.72
CA PRO A 31 -9.04 26.87 22.07
C PRO A 31 -10.14 27.78 22.65
N PRO A 32 -10.41 27.68 23.96
CA PRO A 32 -11.40 28.54 24.62
C PRO A 32 -11.05 30.01 24.36
N LYS A 33 -12.07 30.85 24.19
CA LYS A 33 -11.89 32.27 23.87
C LYS A 33 -10.89 32.90 24.86
N PRO A 34 -9.91 33.69 24.38
CA PRO A 34 -8.98 34.37 25.26
C PRO A 34 -9.76 35.27 26.22
N GLN A 35 -9.38 35.25 27.51
CA GLN A 35 -10.00 36.12 28.50
C GLN A 35 -9.60 37.56 28.21
N THR A 36 -10.59 38.43 28.04
CA THR A 36 -10.36 39.84 27.78
C THR A 36 -10.15 40.57 29.10
N GLU A 37 -8.92 40.97 29.37
CA GLU A 37 -8.59 41.84 30.50
C GLU A 37 -8.59 43.30 30.04
N VAL A 38 -9.23 44.18 30.82
CA VAL A 38 -9.35 45.60 30.47
C VAL A 38 -8.04 46.29 30.81
N PHE A 39 -7.24 46.62 29.79
CA PHE A 39 -5.96 47.34 29.96
C PHE A 39 -6.09 48.79 29.44
N PRO A 40 -6.37 49.78 30.32
CA PRO A 40 -6.72 51.15 29.92
C PRO A 40 -5.72 51.89 29.02
N PRO A 41 -4.38 51.75 29.18
CA PRO A 41 -3.41 52.46 28.35
C PRO A 41 -3.48 52.11 26.85
N LEU A 42 -3.96 50.92 26.50
CA LEU A 42 -4.08 50.45 25.11
C LEU A 42 -5.22 51.13 24.34
N LYS A 43 -6.16 51.79 25.03
CA LYS A 43 -7.32 52.44 24.42
C LYS A 43 -6.94 53.59 23.48
N ILE A 44 -5.80 54.24 23.73
CA ILE A 44 -5.25 55.33 22.90
C ILE A 44 -4.57 54.76 21.65
N LEU A 45 -3.87 53.62 21.76
CA LEU A 45 -3.25 52.93 20.62
C LEU A 45 -4.29 52.22 19.71
N ALA A 46 -5.38 51.71 20.27
CA ALA A 46 -6.42 51.01 19.53
C ALA A 46 -7.17 51.90 18.52
N GLY A 47 -7.14 53.23 18.68
CA GLY A 47 -7.71 54.18 17.71
C GLY A 47 -6.86 54.34 16.43
N VAL A 48 -5.59 53.94 16.45
CA VAL A 48 -4.64 54.08 15.32
C VAL A 48 -4.35 52.73 14.64
N LEU A 49 -4.45 51.61 15.37
CA LEU A 49 -4.24 50.28 14.80
C LEU A 49 -5.47 49.80 14.02
N LYS A 50 -5.28 49.61 12.71
CA LYS A 50 -6.24 48.95 11.82
C LYS A 50 -6.54 47.55 12.37
N ARG A 51 -7.82 47.22 12.49
CA ARG A 51 -8.29 45.92 12.98
C ARG A 51 -7.79 44.83 12.03
N GLU A 52 -6.76 44.09 12.43
CA GLU A 52 -6.38 42.85 11.74
C GLU A 52 -7.53 41.86 11.93
N GLU A 53 -8.26 41.59 10.85
CA GLU A 53 -9.13 40.42 10.77
C GLU A 53 -8.22 39.19 10.75
N THR A 54 -7.82 38.73 11.94
CA THR A 54 -7.23 37.41 12.11
C THR A 54 -8.28 36.40 11.62
N PRO A 55 -7.99 35.58 10.59
CA PRO A 55 -8.94 34.60 10.09
C PRO A 55 -9.26 33.60 11.20
N GLN A 56 -10.42 33.77 11.84
CA GLN A 56 -10.71 33.12 13.11
C GLN A 56 -11.09 31.63 12.95
N GLN A 57 -11.22 31.13 11.72
CA GLN A 57 -11.58 29.74 11.46
C GLN A 57 -10.79 29.18 10.29
N SER A 58 -10.21 27.99 10.48
CA SER A 58 -9.72 27.21 9.36
C SER A 58 -10.89 26.83 8.46
N PRO A 59 -10.81 27.04 7.14
CA PRO A 59 -11.89 26.67 6.23
C PRO A 59 -12.10 25.15 6.20
N TRP A 60 -13.36 24.72 6.21
CA TRP A 60 -13.75 23.31 6.36
C TRP A 60 -13.16 22.38 5.29
N TRP A 61 -12.88 22.88 4.08
CA TRP A 61 -12.26 22.10 3.01
C TRP A 61 -10.84 21.64 3.37
N LEU A 62 -10.08 22.40 4.17
CA LEU A 62 -8.76 21.97 4.67
C LEU A 62 -8.90 20.80 5.65
N THR A 63 -9.95 20.79 6.47
CA THR A 63 -10.23 19.67 7.37
C THR A 63 -10.64 18.42 6.59
N LEU A 64 -11.45 18.58 5.54
CA LEU A 64 -11.80 17.48 4.63
C LEU A 64 -10.55 16.91 3.95
N LEU A 65 -9.68 17.77 3.42
CA LEU A 65 -8.43 17.35 2.78
C LEU A 65 -7.53 16.59 3.76
N ARG A 66 -7.42 17.06 5.01
CA ARG A 66 -6.66 16.34 6.06
C ARG A 66 -7.22 14.95 6.34
N LEU A 67 -8.54 14.82 6.47
CA LEU A 67 -9.18 13.52 6.68
C LEU A 67 -9.02 12.60 5.46
N LEU A 68 -9.09 13.16 4.25
CA LEU A 68 -8.87 12.41 3.02
C LEU A 68 -7.42 11.91 2.94
N MET A 69 -6.43 12.74 3.27
CA MET A 69 -5.03 12.30 3.36
C MET A 69 -4.86 11.18 4.40
N ALA A 70 -5.44 11.33 5.59
CA ALA A 70 -5.40 10.30 6.62
C ALA A 70 -6.06 8.99 6.15
N ALA A 71 -7.21 9.08 5.46
CA ALA A 71 -7.87 7.91 4.88
C ALA A 71 -7.01 7.23 3.81
N LEU A 72 -6.37 7.99 2.92
CA LEU A 72 -5.44 7.44 1.92
C LEU A 72 -4.24 6.75 2.56
N ILE A 73 -3.70 7.29 3.66
CA ILE A 73 -2.63 6.65 4.43
C ILE A 73 -3.10 5.31 5.00
N VAL A 74 -4.28 5.28 5.64
CA VAL A 74 -4.84 4.05 6.20
C VAL A 74 -5.09 3.00 5.11
N VAL A 75 -5.64 3.43 3.97
CA VAL A 75 -5.86 2.55 2.81
C VAL A 75 -4.54 2.04 2.25
N ALA A 76 -3.51 2.87 2.12
CA ALA A 76 -2.19 2.45 1.65
C ALA A 76 -1.55 1.41 2.58
N LEU A 77 -1.65 1.63 3.90
CA LEU A 77 -1.17 0.68 4.92
C LEU A 77 -1.96 -0.63 4.96
N ALA A 78 -3.19 -0.65 4.45
CA ALA A 78 -3.98 -1.88 4.34
C ALA A 78 -3.55 -2.78 3.16
N GLU A 79 -2.56 -2.36 2.37
CA GLU A 79 -2.04 -3.05 1.18
C GLU A 79 -3.16 -3.42 0.20
N PRO A 80 -3.76 -2.41 -0.48
CA PRO A 80 -4.87 -2.65 -1.39
C PRO A 80 -4.34 -3.31 -2.67
N VAL A 81 -4.81 -4.53 -2.94
CA VAL A 81 -4.45 -5.32 -4.13
C VAL A 81 -5.63 -5.34 -5.09
N PHE A 82 -5.42 -4.80 -6.28
CA PHE A 82 -6.38 -4.90 -7.37
C PHE A 82 -6.22 -6.23 -8.10
N ASN A 83 -7.34 -6.91 -8.32
CA ASN A 83 -7.41 -8.26 -8.89
C ASN A 83 -6.50 -9.26 -8.16
N PRO A 84 -6.76 -9.53 -6.87
CA PRO A 84 -5.99 -10.49 -6.10
C PRO A 84 -6.01 -11.85 -6.78
N ARG A 85 -4.82 -12.45 -6.93
CA ARG A 85 -4.72 -13.84 -7.38
C ARG A 85 -5.02 -14.75 -6.20
N GLU A 86 -5.69 -15.86 -6.46
CA GLU A 86 -5.73 -16.95 -5.49
C GLU A 86 -4.29 -17.37 -5.24
N LYS A 87 -3.81 -17.21 -4.00
CA LYS A 87 -2.54 -17.80 -3.61
C LYS A 87 -2.67 -19.30 -3.89
N LEU A 88 -1.74 -19.86 -4.64
CA LEU A 88 -1.63 -21.32 -4.68
C LEU A 88 -1.58 -21.78 -3.21
N PRO A 89 -2.39 -22.77 -2.80
CA PRO A 89 -2.28 -23.37 -1.48
C PRO A 89 -0.92 -24.05 -1.38
N ALA A 90 0.11 -23.27 -1.13
CA ALA A 90 1.47 -23.72 -0.93
C ALA A 90 1.56 -24.16 0.54
N GLU A 91 0.94 -25.30 0.84
CA GLU A 91 1.29 -26.09 2.03
C GLU A 91 2.67 -26.78 1.84
N GLY A 92 3.25 -26.69 0.63
CA GLY A 92 4.55 -27.25 0.28
C GLY A 92 5.73 -26.37 0.69
N SER A 93 6.86 -27.02 1.00
CA SER A 93 8.12 -26.37 1.42
C SER A 93 8.87 -25.64 0.29
N ALA A 94 8.43 -25.74 -0.98
CA ALA A 94 9.10 -25.17 -2.15
C ALA A 94 8.11 -24.90 -3.30
N LEU A 95 8.39 -23.88 -4.12
CA LEU A 95 7.70 -23.66 -5.39
C LEU A 95 8.38 -24.50 -6.48
N ALA A 96 7.66 -25.42 -7.09
CA ALA A 96 8.15 -26.16 -8.27
C ALA A 96 7.56 -25.57 -9.56
N LEU A 97 8.43 -25.19 -10.48
CA LEU A 97 8.09 -24.61 -11.76
C LEU A 97 8.65 -25.48 -12.89
N VAL A 98 7.76 -25.99 -13.74
CA VAL A 98 8.13 -26.74 -14.94
C VAL A 98 7.70 -25.91 -16.14
N ILE A 99 8.68 -25.39 -16.88
CA ILE A 99 8.42 -24.50 -18.02
C ILE A 99 8.80 -25.24 -19.30
N ASP A 100 7.80 -25.62 -20.10
CA ASP A 100 8.04 -26.11 -21.45
C ASP A 100 8.76 -25.03 -22.28
N ASN A 101 9.95 -25.38 -22.76
CA ASN A 101 10.86 -24.54 -23.53
C ASN A 101 11.21 -25.15 -24.90
N ASP A 102 10.37 -26.05 -25.43
CA ASP A 102 10.55 -26.59 -26.78
C ASP A 102 10.15 -25.56 -27.86
N TRP A 103 10.47 -25.83 -29.13
CA TRP A 103 10.17 -24.96 -30.27
C TRP A 103 8.69 -24.55 -30.36
N ALA A 104 7.77 -25.41 -29.91
CA ALA A 104 6.34 -25.14 -29.90
C ALA A 104 5.93 -24.01 -28.93
N SER A 105 6.75 -23.74 -27.91
CA SER A 105 6.51 -22.70 -26.90
C SER A 105 6.96 -21.30 -27.33
N ALA A 106 7.64 -21.17 -28.48
CA ALA A 106 8.25 -19.92 -28.92
C ALA A 106 7.23 -18.78 -29.09
N ALA A 107 6.01 -19.08 -29.54
CA ALA A 107 4.97 -18.08 -29.80
C ALA A 107 4.46 -17.40 -28.50
N ASP A 108 4.47 -18.12 -27.39
CA ASP A 108 3.97 -17.68 -26.08
C ASP A 108 5.07 -17.58 -25.01
N TRP A 109 6.34 -17.74 -25.39
CA TRP A 109 7.50 -17.74 -24.49
C TRP A 109 7.53 -16.53 -23.55
N GLY A 110 7.35 -15.31 -24.08
CA GLY A 110 7.35 -14.10 -23.27
C GLY A 110 6.24 -14.08 -22.20
N LYS A 111 5.08 -14.72 -22.46
CA LYS A 111 4.01 -14.85 -21.45
C LYS A 111 4.39 -15.85 -20.37
N ARG A 112 5.10 -16.93 -20.72
CA ARG A 112 5.58 -17.95 -19.79
C ARG A 112 6.64 -17.37 -18.86
N VAL A 113 7.65 -16.71 -19.42
CA VAL A 113 8.69 -16.01 -18.64
C VAL A 113 8.07 -14.97 -17.71
N ALA A 114 7.19 -14.10 -18.23
CA ALA A 114 6.52 -13.10 -17.39
C ALA A 114 5.64 -13.71 -16.29
N THR A 115 5.12 -14.93 -16.48
CA THR A 115 4.37 -15.66 -15.45
C THR A 115 5.32 -16.29 -14.43
N ALA A 116 6.41 -16.89 -14.89
CA ALA A 116 7.47 -17.45 -14.07
C ALA A 116 8.10 -16.40 -13.14
N GLU A 117 8.52 -15.26 -13.68
CA GLU A 117 9.08 -14.13 -12.92
C GLU A 117 8.18 -13.72 -11.75
N ARG A 118 6.88 -13.63 -12.01
CA ARG A 118 5.89 -13.25 -10.99
C ARG A 118 5.75 -14.32 -9.91
N LEU A 119 5.70 -15.60 -10.27
CA LEU A 119 5.63 -16.70 -9.31
C LEU A 119 6.90 -16.79 -8.46
N ILE A 120 8.07 -16.54 -9.05
CA ILE A 120 9.36 -16.51 -8.34
C ILE A 120 9.41 -15.33 -7.36
N ALA A 121 8.94 -14.15 -7.77
CA ALA A 121 8.84 -12.99 -6.87
C ALA A 121 7.92 -13.26 -5.68
N ASP A 122 6.77 -13.90 -5.91
CA ASP A 122 5.85 -14.32 -4.85
C ASP A 122 6.53 -15.31 -3.90
N ALA A 123 7.24 -16.34 -4.41
CA ALA A 123 7.98 -17.29 -3.58
C ALA A 123 9.08 -16.59 -2.75
N GLY A 124 9.82 -15.66 -3.34
CA GLY A 124 10.84 -14.86 -2.66
C GLY A 124 10.28 -14.03 -1.50
N SER A 125 9.13 -13.37 -1.70
CA SER A 125 8.48 -12.58 -0.64
C SER A 125 8.02 -13.42 0.56
N ASN A 126 7.72 -14.71 0.32
CA ASN A 126 7.31 -15.67 1.35
C ASN A 126 8.48 -16.51 1.89
N GLY A 127 9.72 -16.26 1.44
CA GLY A 127 10.90 -17.02 1.86
C GLY A 127 10.91 -18.49 1.42
N VAL A 128 10.15 -18.80 0.36
CA VAL A 128 10.00 -20.16 -0.16
C VAL A 128 11.04 -20.39 -1.27
N PRO A 129 11.85 -21.47 -1.20
CA PRO A 129 12.81 -21.79 -2.26
C PRO A 129 12.10 -22.20 -3.56
N VAL A 130 12.77 -22.00 -4.69
CA VAL A 130 12.24 -22.28 -6.02
C VAL A 130 13.01 -23.42 -6.69
N ILE A 131 12.28 -24.36 -7.28
CA ILE A 131 12.82 -25.42 -8.13
C ILE A 131 12.33 -25.15 -9.56
N ILE A 132 13.23 -25.02 -10.53
CA ILE A 132 12.91 -24.74 -11.93
C ILE A 132 13.43 -25.87 -12.81
N ALA A 133 12.56 -26.43 -13.66
CA ALA A 133 12.92 -27.43 -14.64
C ALA A 133 12.45 -27.04 -16.04
N PHE A 134 13.36 -27.14 -17.00
CA PHE A 134 13.11 -26.96 -18.43
C PHE A 134 13.16 -28.32 -19.14
N PRO A 135 12.05 -28.82 -19.70
CA PRO A 135 11.99 -30.15 -20.32
C PRO A 135 12.96 -30.37 -21.49
N ALA A 136 13.32 -29.31 -22.22
CA ALA A 136 14.25 -29.39 -23.37
C ALA A 136 15.72 -29.13 -22.98
N GLU A 137 16.05 -29.06 -21.69
CA GLU A 137 17.42 -28.83 -21.22
C GLU A 137 18.29 -30.11 -21.27
N LYS A 138 19.60 -29.94 -21.07
CA LYS A 138 20.55 -31.06 -21.06
C LYS A 138 20.22 -32.03 -19.91
N PRO A 139 20.48 -33.35 -20.09
CA PRO A 139 20.36 -34.31 -19.01
C PRO A 139 21.20 -33.89 -17.78
N ASN A 140 20.65 -34.10 -16.58
CA ASN A 140 21.26 -33.72 -15.30
C ASN A 140 21.51 -32.22 -15.12
N ALA A 141 20.73 -31.36 -15.77
CA ALA A 141 20.68 -29.94 -15.44
C ALA A 141 20.27 -29.76 -13.96
N GLU A 142 20.92 -28.81 -13.28
CA GLU A 142 20.59 -28.48 -11.90
C GLU A 142 19.29 -27.69 -11.86
N ILE A 143 18.31 -28.22 -11.13
CA ILE A 143 16.95 -27.65 -11.05
C ILE A 143 16.66 -26.91 -9.74
N GLY A 144 17.63 -26.85 -8.81
CA GLY A 144 17.51 -26.16 -7.51
C GLY A 144 17.61 -27.12 -6.31
N PRO A 145 17.20 -26.67 -5.11
CA PRO A 145 16.48 -25.43 -4.82
C PRO A 145 17.34 -24.16 -4.97
N PHE A 146 16.75 -23.13 -5.56
CA PHE A 146 17.33 -21.80 -5.73
C PHE A 146 16.61 -20.78 -4.84
N ASP A 147 17.30 -19.70 -4.48
CA ASP A 147 16.63 -18.50 -3.99
C ASP A 147 15.96 -17.75 -5.16
N ALA A 148 15.12 -16.76 -4.85
CA ALA A 148 14.36 -16.06 -5.88
C ALA A 148 15.27 -15.31 -6.88
N ALA A 149 16.41 -14.78 -6.44
CA ALA A 149 17.34 -14.08 -7.31
C ALA A 149 18.01 -15.03 -8.31
N THR A 150 18.56 -16.15 -7.81
CA THR A 150 19.20 -17.18 -8.64
C THR A 150 18.18 -17.83 -9.58
N ALA A 151 16.93 -18.00 -9.14
CA ALA A 151 15.85 -18.51 -9.96
C ALA A 151 15.50 -17.59 -11.13
N LEU A 152 15.55 -16.26 -10.95
CA LEU A 152 15.31 -15.28 -12.02
C LEU A 152 16.44 -15.29 -13.06
N ASP A 153 17.69 -15.46 -12.64
CA ASP A 153 18.85 -15.55 -13.54
C ASP A 153 18.81 -16.78 -14.46
N ARG A 154 17.95 -17.77 -14.17
CA ARG A 154 17.79 -19.02 -14.92
C ARG A 154 16.68 -18.96 -15.98
N LEU A 155 15.85 -17.91 -16.01
CA LEU A 155 14.80 -17.71 -17.02
C LEU A 155 15.36 -17.17 -18.34
#